data_AF-A0A7W0G326-F1
#
_entry.id   AF-A0A7W0G326-F1
#
_cell.length_a   1.000
_cell.length_b   1.000
_cell.length_c   1.000
_cell.angle_alpha   90.00
_cell.angle_beta   90.00
_cell.angle_gamma   90.00
#
_symmetry.space_group_name_H-M   'P 1'
#
loop_
_entity.id
_entity.type
_entity.pdbx_description
1 polymer ?
#
loop_
_entity_poly.entity_id
_entity_poly.type
_entity_poly.pdbx_seq_one_letter_code
_entity_poly.pdbx_strand_id
1 'polypeptide(L)'
;MGKTKSGVWAEHIDGTTPLDEREAILCNLSAGKVRVVTNCMVLTEGWDQPDVGAIVLARPTKALGLYLQMVGRVLRPAPDKTDALVLDHGGLTFLHGFAEDEVDWSLHKDKRAQNNSPGSSAGANGRTLTSCPECAAIRWEGSPCSACGWRPRIKAKPITIAEGELVQLRHDGGRGVSNIDPLEFYQQLRWIGAERGWKPGAAACQYKDKLGRWPPRQWKLYPPKKPAPAVQAWVKSRMIAYAKARAA
;
A
#
# COMPACT_ATOMS: atom_id res chain seq x y z
N MET A 1 -28.88 -1.54 34.15
CA MET A 1 -28.57 -0.17 33.67
C MET A 1 -27.45 0.48 34.48
N GLY A 2 -26.23 0.38 33.97
CA GLY A 2 -25.06 1.08 34.51
C GLY A 2 -24.77 2.36 33.72
N LYS A 3 -24.57 3.47 34.42
CA LYS A 3 -24.00 4.70 33.82
C LYS A 3 -22.49 4.64 33.98
N THR A 4 -21.74 4.81 32.89
CA THR A 4 -20.27 4.83 32.97
C THR A 4 -19.78 6.05 33.75
N LYS A 5 -18.51 6.04 34.17
CA LYS A 5 -17.86 7.21 34.80
C LYS A 5 -17.92 8.48 33.94
N SER A 6 -18.05 8.32 32.62
CA SER A 6 -18.19 9.42 31.64
C SER A 6 -19.64 9.83 31.37
N GLY A 7 -20.60 9.24 32.09
CA GLY A 7 -22.01 9.59 32.00
C GLY A 7 -22.80 8.92 30.87
N VAL A 8 -22.21 7.95 30.17
CA VAL A 8 -22.84 7.22 29.07
C VAL A 8 -23.54 5.97 29.61
N TRP A 9 -24.78 5.71 29.17
CA TRP A 9 -25.46 4.45 29.50
C TRP A 9 -24.90 3.31 28.66
N ALA A 10 -24.33 2.30 29.32
CA ALA A 10 -23.70 1.18 28.65
C ALA A 10 -24.01 -0.15 29.36
N GLU A 11 -24.15 -1.21 28.57
CA GLU A 11 -24.37 -2.58 29.06
C GLU A 11 -23.46 -3.58 28.33
N HIS A 12 -23.37 -4.81 28.85
CA HIS A 12 -22.47 -5.85 28.37
C HIS A 12 -23.21 -7.16 28.13
N ILE A 13 -22.84 -7.87 27.06
CA ILE A 13 -23.38 -9.18 26.73
C ILE A 13 -22.23 -10.14 26.39
N ASP A 14 -22.18 -11.29 27.05
CA ASP A 14 -21.27 -12.39 26.74
C ASP A 14 -21.98 -13.75 26.72
N GLY A 15 -21.22 -14.82 26.51
CA GLY A 15 -21.75 -16.18 26.45
C GLY A 15 -22.35 -16.68 27.77
N THR A 16 -22.10 -16.00 28.88
CA THR A 16 -22.63 -16.32 30.22
C THR A 16 -23.87 -15.50 30.58
N THR A 17 -24.18 -14.46 29.81
CA THR A 17 -25.37 -13.62 30.02
C THR A 17 -26.64 -14.43 29.70
N PRO A 18 -27.57 -14.58 30.67
CA PRO A 18 -28.87 -15.24 30.47
C PRO A 18 -29.66 -14.67 29.29
N LEU A 19 -30.52 -15.49 28.68
CA LEU A 19 -31.23 -15.10 27.46
C LEU A 19 -32.22 -13.96 27.69
N ASP A 20 -32.95 -14.00 28.81
CA ASP A 20 -33.89 -12.96 29.24
C ASP A 20 -33.18 -11.62 29.52
N GLU A 21 -32.03 -11.66 30.19
CA GLU A 21 -31.21 -10.48 30.41
C GLU A 21 -30.67 -9.92 29.09
N ARG A 22 -30.21 -10.77 28.18
CA ARG A 22 -29.76 -10.39 26.83
C ARG A 22 -30.86 -9.67 26.06
N GLU A 23 -32.07 -10.23 26.02
CA GLU A 23 -33.22 -9.63 25.35
C GLU A 23 -33.57 -8.26 25.96
N ALA A 24 -33.53 -8.14 27.30
CA ALA A 24 -33.76 -6.88 27.98
C ALA A 24 -32.73 -5.80 27.61
N ILE A 25 -31.44 -6.16 27.56
CA ILE A 25 -30.35 -5.24 27.17
C ILE A 25 -30.55 -4.76 25.71
N LEU A 26 -30.85 -5.68 24.80
CA LEU A 26 -31.06 -5.35 23.38
C LEU A 26 -32.32 -4.50 23.17
N CYS A 27 -33.39 -4.75 23.94
CA CYS A 27 -34.57 -3.91 23.96
C CYS A 27 -34.25 -2.49 24.46
N ASN A 28 -33.44 -2.36 25.52
CA ASN A 28 -32.99 -1.07 26.02
C ASN A 28 -32.11 -0.30 25.03
N LEU A 29 -31.26 -0.99 24.26
CA LEU A 29 -30.49 -0.40 23.17
C LEU A 29 -31.42 0.11 22.07
N SER A 30 -32.40 -0.70 21.65
CA SER A 30 -33.41 -0.32 20.65
C SER A 30 -34.23 0.90 21.06
N ALA A 31 -34.66 0.94 22.33
CA ALA A 31 -35.39 2.08 22.88
C ALA A 31 -34.51 3.31 23.16
N GLY A 32 -33.20 3.26 22.88
CA GLY A 32 -32.24 4.35 23.14
C GLY A 32 -31.97 4.62 24.63
N LYS A 33 -32.46 3.76 25.53
CA LYS A 33 -32.20 3.84 26.99
C LYS A 33 -30.72 3.54 27.30
N VAL A 34 -30.13 2.66 26.51
CA VAL A 34 -28.69 2.36 26.51
C VAL A 34 -28.10 2.87 25.21
N ARG A 35 -26.94 3.53 25.29
CA ARG A 35 -26.24 4.10 24.12
C ARG A 35 -25.20 3.16 23.54
N VAL A 36 -24.62 2.30 24.37
CA VAL A 36 -23.51 1.41 24.00
C VAL A 36 -23.76 0.02 24.57
N VAL A 37 -23.65 -1.00 23.74
CA VAL A 37 -23.59 -2.39 24.19
C VAL A 37 -22.26 -2.99 23.76
N THR A 38 -21.48 -3.45 24.73
CA THR A 38 -20.27 -4.22 24.46
C THR A 38 -20.63 -5.69 24.37
N ASN A 39 -20.04 -6.42 23.43
CA ASN A 39 -20.27 -7.86 23.35
C ASN A 39 -18.99 -8.64 23.02
N CYS A 40 -18.93 -9.90 23.46
CA CYS A 40 -17.87 -10.83 23.11
C CYS A 40 -18.46 -12.04 22.39
N MET A 41 -18.38 -12.07 21.06
CA MET A 41 -18.82 -13.18 20.21
C MET A 41 -20.31 -13.55 20.31
N VAL A 42 -21.16 -12.69 20.89
CA VAL A 42 -22.60 -12.97 21.04
C VAL A 42 -23.41 -12.38 19.89
N LEU A 43 -23.12 -11.14 19.52
CA LEU A 43 -23.85 -10.43 18.47
C LEU A 43 -23.20 -10.69 17.11
N THR A 44 -22.62 -11.87 16.89
CA THR A 44 -21.97 -12.23 15.61
C THR A 44 -22.95 -12.74 14.57
N GLU A 45 -24.10 -13.26 14.99
CA GLU A 45 -25.19 -13.78 14.13
C GLU A 45 -26.55 -13.51 14.79
N GLY A 46 -27.66 -13.60 14.04
CA GLY A 46 -29.02 -13.58 14.59
C GLY A 46 -29.51 -12.27 15.23
N TRP A 47 -28.69 -11.22 15.25
CA TRP A 47 -29.06 -9.89 15.74
C TRP A 47 -29.15 -8.88 14.59
N ASP A 48 -30.32 -8.27 14.45
CA ASP A 48 -30.62 -7.24 13.45
C ASP A 48 -31.16 -5.99 14.13
N GLN A 49 -30.39 -4.90 14.03
CA GLN A 49 -30.77 -3.59 14.52
C GLN A 49 -30.22 -2.52 13.57
N PRO A 50 -30.99 -2.11 12.55
CA PRO A 50 -30.54 -1.12 11.55
C PRO A 50 -30.21 0.25 12.15
N ASP A 51 -30.84 0.62 13.26
CA ASP A 51 -30.69 1.94 13.89
C ASP A 51 -29.31 2.16 14.52
N VAL A 52 -28.49 1.10 14.66
CA VAL A 52 -27.12 1.26 15.17
C VAL A 52 -26.25 1.94 14.12
N GLY A 53 -25.78 3.15 14.46
CA GLY A 53 -24.93 3.97 13.59
C GLY A 53 -23.43 3.93 13.91
N ALA A 54 -22.99 3.23 14.96
CA ALA A 54 -21.57 3.21 15.33
C ALA A 54 -21.10 1.83 15.81
N ILE A 55 -19.87 1.48 15.45
CA ILE A 55 -19.18 0.27 15.94
C ILE A 55 -17.77 0.61 16.42
N VAL A 56 -17.38 -0.05 17.51
CA VAL A 56 -16.00 0.00 18.03
C VAL A 56 -15.35 -1.35 17.81
N LEU A 57 -14.35 -1.40 16.94
CA LEU A 57 -13.58 -2.60 16.65
C LEU A 57 -12.43 -2.70 17.66
N ALA A 58 -12.71 -3.33 18.80
CA ALA A 58 -11.76 -3.55 19.89
C ALA A 58 -11.07 -4.92 19.84
N ARG A 59 -11.18 -5.66 18.73
CA ARG A 59 -10.63 -7.00 18.55
C ARG A 59 -9.83 -7.10 17.25
N PRO A 60 -8.57 -7.56 17.28
CA PRO A 60 -7.83 -7.87 16.06
C PRO A 60 -8.41 -9.13 15.37
N THR A 61 -8.53 -9.11 14.04
CA THR A 61 -8.91 -10.26 13.22
C THR A 61 -8.17 -10.25 11.89
N LYS A 62 -7.65 -11.41 11.49
CA LYS A 62 -7.07 -11.63 10.15
C LYS A 62 -8.08 -12.13 9.13
N ALA A 63 -9.30 -12.45 9.57
CA ALA A 63 -10.37 -12.91 8.69
C ALA A 63 -11.15 -11.71 8.14
N LEU A 64 -11.03 -11.45 6.82
CA LEU A 64 -11.76 -10.39 6.13
C LEU A 64 -13.27 -10.55 6.31
N GLY A 65 -13.80 -11.77 6.15
CA GLY A 65 -15.23 -12.04 6.27
C GLY A 65 -15.79 -11.60 7.63
N LEU A 66 -15.05 -11.87 8.72
CA LEU A 66 -15.45 -11.42 10.05
C LEU A 66 -15.39 -9.89 10.19
N TYR A 67 -14.37 -9.24 9.61
CA TYR A 67 -14.29 -7.77 9.57
C TYR A 67 -15.50 -7.16 8.84
N LEU A 68 -15.81 -7.65 7.64
CA LEU A 68 -16.95 -7.19 6.85
C LEU A 68 -18.28 -7.48 7.56
N GLN A 69 -18.42 -8.63 8.21
CA GLN A 69 -19.61 -8.95 9.01
C GLN A 69 -19.78 -8.01 10.20
N MET A 70 -18.69 -7.65 10.90
CA MET A 70 -18.75 -6.71 12.03
C MET A 70 -19.16 -5.32 11.54
N VAL A 71 -18.47 -4.77 10.53
CA VAL A 71 -18.75 -3.43 10.00
C VAL A 71 -20.13 -3.38 9.33
N GLY A 72 -20.51 -4.42 8.60
CA GLY A 72 -21.80 -4.52 7.91
C GLY A 72 -23.02 -4.35 8.81
N ARG A 73 -22.88 -4.57 10.13
CA ARG A 73 -23.96 -4.34 11.10
C ARG A 73 -24.40 -2.88 11.17
N VAL A 74 -23.45 -1.96 11.03
CA VAL A 74 -23.73 -0.52 11.11
C VAL A 74 -23.99 0.12 9.75
N LEU A 75 -23.69 -0.59 8.67
CA LEU A 75 -23.91 -0.12 7.29
C LEU A 75 -25.36 -0.31 6.79
N ARG A 76 -26.23 -1.00 7.54
CA ARG A 76 -27.64 -1.19 7.15
C ARG A 76 -28.38 0.15 7.15
N PRO A 77 -29.13 0.53 6.11
CA PRO A 77 -29.87 1.80 6.12
C PRO A 77 -30.98 1.80 7.18
N ALA A 78 -31.25 2.96 7.77
CA ALA A 78 -32.34 3.19 8.73
C ALA A 78 -32.87 4.62 8.56
N PRO A 79 -34.13 4.91 8.95
CA PRO A 79 -34.64 6.29 8.99
C PRO A 79 -33.68 7.20 9.76
N ASP A 80 -33.44 8.41 9.25
CA ASP A 80 -32.57 9.43 9.85
C ASP A 80 -31.07 9.08 9.98
N LYS A 81 -30.65 7.86 9.61
CA LYS A 81 -29.24 7.47 9.59
C LYS A 81 -28.58 7.91 8.28
N THR A 82 -27.69 8.90 8.38
CA THR A 82 -26.97 9.47 7.23
C THR A 82 -25.57 8.90 7.06
N ASP A 83 -24.97 8.39 8.13
CA ASP A 83 -23.61 7.84 8.14
C ASP A 83 -23.48 6.64 9.09
N ALA A 84 -22.31 5.99 9.03
CA ALA A 84 -21.91 4.94 9.95
C ALA A 84 -20.50 5.22 10.46
N LEU A 85 -20.33 5.28 11.78
CA LEU A 85 -19.05 5.55 12.44
C LEU A 85 -18.34 4.25 12.81
N VAL A 86 -17.18 4.01 12.21
CA VAL A 86 -16.31 2.87 12.53
C VAL A 86 -15.09 3.36 13.31
N LEU A 87 -15.01 3.00 14.59
CA LEU A 87 -13.89 3.30 15.47
C LEU A 87 -12.97 2.07 15.56
N ASP A 88 -11.86 2.11 14.83
CA ASP A 88 -10.96 0.97 14.65
C ASP A 88 -9.73 1.05 15.56
N HIS A 89 -9.77 0.34 16.69
CA HIS A 89 -8.62 0.17 17.59
C HIS A 89 -7.77 -1.05 17.25
N GLY A 90 -8.23 -1.92 16.35
CA GLY A 90 -7.55 -3.14 15.94
C GLY A 90 -6.62 -2.97 14.73
N GLY A 91 -6.64 -1.82 14.07
CA GLY A 91 -5.93 -1.58 12.82
C GLY A 91 -6.48 -2.43 11.67
N LEU A 92 -7.75 -2.83 11.74
CA LEU A 92 -8.38 -3.73 10.79
C LEU A 92 -8.54 -3.11 9.41
N THR A 93 -8.83 -1.83 9.34
CA THR A 93 -8.96 -1.08 8.08
C THR A 93 -7.61 -0.99 7.36
N PHE A 94 -6.51 -0.84 8.10
CA PHE A 94 -5.17 -0.92 7.52
C PHE A 94 -4.86 -2.32 6.98
N LEU A 95 -5.34 -3.37 7.65
CA LEU A 95 -5.10 -4.76 7.26
C LEU A 95 -5.96 -5.21 6.09
N HIS A 96 -7.24 -4.83 6.07
CA HIS A 96 -8.26 -5.34 5.16
C HIS A 96 -8.64 -4.35 4.05
N GLY A 97 -8.36 -3.06 4.20
CA GLY A 97 -8.93 -2.00 3.35
C GLY A 97 -10.19 -1.41 3.97
N PHE A 98 -10.86 -0.51 3.25
CA PHE A 98 -12.18 -0.03 3.63
C PHE A 98 -13.24 -1.12 3.43
N ALA A 99 -14.31 -1.10 4.22
CA ALA A 99 -15.40 -2.06 4.08
C ALA A 99 -16.18 -1.92 2.76
N GLU A 100 -16.10 -0.75 2.12
CA GLU A 100 -16.68 -0.44 0.81
C GLU A 100 -15.75 -0.77 -0.36
N ASP A 101 -14.50 -1.18 -0.10
CA ASP A 101 -13.59 -1.56 -1.16
C ASP A 101 -14.12 -2.79 -1.91
N GLU A 102 -14.06 -2.76 -3.24
CA GLU A 102 -14.42 -3.92 -4.05
C GLU A 102 -13.44 -5.05 -3.81
N VAL A 103 -13.99 -6.23 -3.49
CA VAL A 103 -13.22 -7.46 -3.31
C VAL A 103 -13.52 -8.39 -4.48
N ASP A 104 -12.47 -8.74 -5.24
CA ASP A 104 -12.57 -9.74 -6.30
C ASP A 104 -12.58 -11.15 -5.69
N TRP A 105 -13.78 -11.73 -5.64
CA TRP A 105 -14.00 -13.07 -5.11
C TRP A 105 -13.84 -14.13 -6.19
N SER A 106 -12.64 -14.66 -6.35
CA SER A 106 -12.41 -15.79 -7.25
C SER A 106 -12.90 -17.10 -6.62
N LEU A 107 -13.91 -17.74 -7.22
CA LEU A 107 -14.36 -19.07 -6.82
C LEU A 107 -13.53 -20.15 -7.54
N HIS A 108 -12.43 -20.58 -6.93
CA HIS A 108 -11.63 -21.69 -7.44
C HIS A 108 -12.01 -22.99 -6.72
N LYS A 109 -12.40 -24.04 -7.45
CA LYS A 109 -12.80 -25.34 -6.87
C LYS A 109 -11.66 -26.04 -6.12
N ASP A 110 -10.42 -25.83 -6.57
CA ASP A 110 -9.24 -26.55 -6.08
C ASP A 110 -8.32 -25.69 -5.18
N LYS A 111 -8.71 -24.43 -4.90
CA LYS A 111 -7.94 -23.51 -4.07
C LYS A 111 -8.83 -22.92 -2.99
N ARG A 112 -8.28 -22.75 -1.78
CA ARG A 112 -8.94 -21.94 -0.76
C ARG A 112 -9.19 -20.54 -1.32
N ALA A 113 -10.36 -19.98 -1.05
CA ALA A 113 -10.67 -18.60 -1.38
C ALA A 113 -9.55 -17.70 -0.83
N GLN A 114 -8.88 -16.98 -1.73
CA GLN A 114 -7.85 -16.03 -1.37
C GLN A 114 -8.50 -14.65 -1.26
N ASN A 115 -8.31 -14.01 -0.11
CA ASN A 115 -8.70 -12.64 0.08
C ASN A 115 -7.63 -11.75 -0.58
N ASN A 116 -7.90 -11.27 -1.79
CA ASN A 116 -7.06 -10.27 -2.46
C ASN A 116 -7.34 -8.85 -1.93
N SER A 117 -7.64 -8.72 -0.64
CA SER A 117 -8.06 -7.46 -0.04
C SER A 117 -6.96 -6.40 -0.20
N PRO A 118 -7.33 -5.16 -0.57
CA PRO A 118 -6.37 -4.08 -0.84
C PRO A 118 -5.39 -3.78 0.31
N GLY A 119 -5.77 -4.06 1.56
CA GLY A 119 -5.02 -3.67 2.75
C GLY A 119 -3.63 -4.31 2.92
N SER A 120 -3.29 -5.37 2.18
CA SER A 120 -2.13 -6.19 2.54
C SER A 120 -0.80 -5.86 1.86
N SER A 121 -0.72 -5.10 0.76
CA SER A 121 0.59 -4.65 0.19
C SER A 121 0.53 -3.81 -1.09
N ALA A 122 -0.63 -3.68 -1.71
CA ALA A 122 -0.87 -2.75 -2.80
C ALA A 122 -2.34 -2.34 -2.70
N GLY A 123 -2.61 -1.19 -2.08
CA GLY A 123 -3.99 -0.70 -2.00
C GLY A 123 -4.60 -0.61 -3.40
N ALA A 124 -5.93 -0.59 -3.47
CA ALA A 124 -6.65 -0.42 -4.71
C ALA A 124 -6.05 0.79 -5.44
N ASN A 125 -5.48 0.57 -6.63
CA ASN A 125 -4.75 1.57 -7.43
C ASN A 125 -3.33 1.97 -6.96
N GLY A 126 -2.65 1.16 -6.15
CA GLY A 126 -1.24 1.39 -5.75
C GLY A 126 -1.05 2.48 -4.69
N ARG A 127 -2.12 2.89 -4.01
CA ARG A 127 -2.10 3.90 -2.94
C ARG A 127 -2.08 3.22 -1.58
N THR A 128 -1.38 3.81 -0.61
CA THR A 128 -1.33 3.31 0.76
C THR A 128 -2.40 3.99 1.62
N LEU A 129 -2.85 3.31 2.67
CA LEU A 129 -3.69 3.89 3.70
C LEU A 129 -2.85 4.66 4.70
N THR A 130 -3.36 5.79 5.17
CA THR A 130 -2.73 6.64 6.17
C THR A 130 -3.78 7.35 7.02
N SER A 131 -3.41 7.82 8.20
CA SER A 131 -4.30 8.62 9.05
C SER A 131 -4.28 10.09 8.65
N CYS A 132 -5.41 10.77 8.82
CA CYS A 132 -5.50 12.21 8.72
C CYS A 132 -4.71 12.86 9.87
N PRO A 133 -3.83 13.84 9.60
CA PRO A 133 -3.08 14.51 10.67
C PRO A 133 -3.93 15.43 11.56
N GLU A 134 -5.16 15.76 11.13
CA GLU A 134 -6.06 16.66 11.87
C GLU A 134 -7.10 15.92 12.70
N CYS A 135 -7.80 14.94 12.11
CA CYS A 135 -8.90 14.21 12.78
C CYS A 135 -8.66 12.71 12.96
N ALA A 136 -7.47 12.20 12.60
CA ALA A 136 -7.11 10.78 12.64
C ALA A 136 -7.93 9.81 11.77
N ALA A 137 -8.93 10.27 11.03
CA ALA A 137 -9.68 9.43 10.08
C ALA A 137 -8.75 8.76 9.06
N ILE A 138 -9.00 7.49 8.78
CA ILE A 138 -8.24 6.72 7.80
C ILE A 138 -8.60 7.21 6.40
N ARG A 139 -7.58 7.39 5.55
CA ARG A 139 -7.72 7.87 4.17
C ARG A 139 -6.65 7.28 3.27
N TRP A 140 -6.85 7.40 1.97
CA TRP A 140 -5.79 7.15 0.99
C TRP A 140 -4.74 8.25 1.02
N GLU A 141 -3.46 7.88 0.94
CA GLU A 141 -2.35 8.82 0.81
C GLU A 141 -2.54 9.72 -0.42
N GLY A 142 -2.34 11.03 -0.26
CA GLY A 142 -2.54 12.04 -1.31
C GLY A 142 -4.00 12.45 -1.56
N SER A 143 -4.99 11.78 -0.97
CA SER A 143 -6.39 12.24 -1.02
C SER A 143 -6.70 13.25 0.08
N PRO A 144 -7.64 14.18 -0.15
CA PRO A 144 -8.30 14.93 0.92
C PRO A 144 -8.94 13.99 1.97
N CYS A 145 -9.06 14.46 3.20
CA CYS A 145 -9.79 13.75 4.24
C CYS A 145 -11.30 13.91 4.02
N SER A 146 -12.03 12.79 3.96
CA SER A 146 -13.49 12.76 3.84
C SER A 146 -14.21 13.22 5.10
N ALA A 147 -13.58 13.10 6.28
CA ALA A 147 -14.21 13.42 7.56
C ALA A 147 -14.10 14.92 7.94
N CYS A 148 -12.91 15.53 7.80
CA CYS A 148 -12.68 16.94 8.21
C CYS A 148 -12.35 17.89 7.06
N GLY A 149 -12.16 17.39 5.84
CA GLY A 149 -11.83 18.23 4.68
C GLY A 149 -10.34 18.62 4.54
N TRP A 150 -9.46 18.16 5.46
CA TRP A 150 -8.01 18.37 5.36
C TRP A 150 -7.46 17.98 3.97
N ARG A 151 -6.56 18.80 3.40
CA ARG A 151 -5.95 18.55 2.09
C ARG A 151 -4.42 18.44 2.19
N PRO A 152 -3.80 17.47 1.50
CA PRO A 152 -2.35 17.35 1.47
C PRO A 152 -1.73 18.55 0.74
N ARG A 153 -0.72 19.15 1.37
CA ARG A 153 0.08 20.21 0.76
C ARG A 153 1.13 19.57 -0.15
N ILE A 154 1.00 19.77 -1.46
CA ILE A 154 2.03 19.37 -2.43
C ILE A 154 3.23 20.28 -2.19
N LYS A 155 4.31 19.75 -1.63
CA LYS A 155 5.58 20.48 -1.56
C LYS A 155 6.10 20.66 -2.99
N ALA A 156 6.22 21.91 -3.44
CA ALA A 156 6.88 22.21 -4.69
C ALA A 156 8.29 21.62 -4.66
N LYS A 157 8.68 20.89 -5.71
CA LYS A 157 10.09 20.50 -5.86
C LYS A 157 10.90 21.79 -6.08
N PRO A 158 12.00 22.00 -5.35
CA PRO A 158 12.88 23.13 -5.64
C PRO A 158 13.41 22.95 -7.06
N ILE A 159 13.12 23.91 -7.93
CA ILE A 159 13.69 23.97 -9.27
C ILE A 159 15.04 24.66 -9.11
N THR A 160 16.13 23.94 -9.39
CA THR A 160 17.46 24.55 -9.46
C THR A 160 17.53 25.37 -10.74
N ILE A 161 17.56 26.69 -10.61
CA ILE A 161 17.80 27.60 -11.72
C ILE A 161 19.33 27.78 -11.79
N ALA A 162 19.91 27.41 -12.93
CA ALA A 162 21.31 27.66 -13.23
C ALA A 162 21.37 28.48 -14.51
N GLU A 163 22.26 29.48 -14.55
CA GLU A 163 22.57 30.18 -15.79
C GLU A 163 23.23 29.21 -16.76
N GLY A 164 22.72 29.17 -17.99
CA GLY A 164 23.21 28.27 -19.04
C GLY A 164 22.89 28.82 -20.41
N GLU A 165 23.78 28.55 -21.35
CA GLU A 165 23.60 28.94 -22.75
C GLU A 165 22.70 27.91 -23.46
N LEU A 166 21.64 28.39 -24.12
CA LEU A 166 20.71 27.53 -24.82
C LEU A 166 21.38 26.95 -26.07
N VAL A 167 21.69 25.66 -26.04
CA VAL A 167 22.17 24.93 -27.22
C VAL A 167 21.03 24.14 -27.87
N GLN A 168 20.96 24.20 -29.20
CA GLN A 168 19.96 23.48 -29.97
C GLN A 168 20.19 21.97 -29.87
N LEU A 169 19.32 21.29 -29.12
CA LEU A 169 19.27 19.83 -29.11
C LEU A 169 18.58 19.37 -30.39
N ARG A 170 19.32 18.71 -31.29
CA ARG A 170 18.70 17.94 -32.36
C ARG A 170 17.96 16.77 -31.73
N HIS A 171 16.71 16.58 -32.17
CA HIS A 171 15.83 15.57 -31.61
C HIS A 171 16.03 14.24 -32.34
N ASP A 172 17.22 13.67 -32.26
CA ASP A 172 17.48 12.30 -32.67
C ASP A 172 16.83 11.38 -31.63
N GLY A 173 15.78 10.66 -32.06
CA GLY A 173 14.86 9.87 -31.24
C GLY A 173 15.46 8.67 -30.51
N GLY A 174 16.46 8.88 -29.66
CA GLY A 174 17.01 7.88 -28.76
C GLY A 174 17.40 8.54 -27.45
N ARG A 175 16.78 8.11 -26.34
CA ARG A 175 17.30 8.36 -24.99
C ARG A 175 18.60 7.55 -24.81
N GLY A 176 19.65 7.98 -25.49
CA GLY A 176 20.99 7.42 -25.44
C GLY A 176 21.95 8.50 -24.98
N VAL A 177 22.76 8.19 -23.97
CA VAL A 177 23.90 9.00 -23.54
C VAL A 177 24.79 9.24 -24.77
N SER A 178 24.69 10.41 -25.40
CA SER A 178 25.20 10.65 -26.76
C SER A 178 26.66 11.09 -26.82
N ASN A 179 27.38 11.14 -25.69
CA ASN A 179 28.83 11.34 -25.68
C ASN A 179 29.47 10.54 -24.54
N ILE A 180 29.47 9.21 -24.65
CA ILE A 180 30.31 8.38 -23.80
C ILE A 180 31.66 8.22 -24.52
N ASP A 181 32.75 8.69 -23.89
CA ASP A 181 34.11 8.35 -24.35
C ASP A 181 34.25 6.81 -24.39
N PRO A 182 34.47 6.22 -25.57
CA PRO A 182 34.57 4.77 -25.74
C PRO A 182 35.64 4.12 -24.85
N LEU A 183 36.79 4.78 -24.66
CA LEU A 183 37.85 4.25 -23.81
C LEU A 183 37.41 4.28 -22.34
N GLU A 184 36.86 5.40 -21.90
CA GLU A 184 36.42 5.56 -20.52
C GLU A 184 35.30 4.57 -20.17
N PHE A 185 34.35 4.36 -21.08
CA PHE A 185 33.29 3.37 -20.91
C PHE A 185 33.85 1.97 -20.67
N TYR A 186 34.84 1.56 -21.46
CA TYR A 186 35.46 0.26 -21.32
C TYR A 186 36.23 0.11 -20.00
N GLN A 187 36.93 1.17 -19.55
CA GLN A 187 37.61 1.19 -18.25
C GLN A 187 36.61 1.04 -17.08
N GLN A 188 35.45 1.69 -17.16
CA GLN A 188 34.39 1.59 -16.16
C GLN A 188 33.73 0.21 -16.14
N LEU A 189 33.51 -0.43 -17.30
CA LEU A 189 33.02 -1.81 -17.37
C LEU A 189 34.01 -2.81 -16.78
N ARG A 190 35.31 -2.58 -16.95
CA ARG A 190 36.35 -3.41 -16.32
C ARG A 190 36.39 -3.26 -14.80
N TRP A 191 36.16 -2.05 -14.28
CA TRP A 191 35.99 -1.84 -12.84
C TRP A 191 34.81 -2.63 -12.29
N ILE A 192 33.63 -2.48 -12.90
CA ILE A 192 32.42 -3.19 -12.48
C ILE A 192 32.61 -4.71 -12.58
N GLY A 193 33.28 -5.18 -13.65
CA GLY A 193 33.58 -6.58 -13.83
C GLY A 193 34.53 -7.15 -12.77
N ALA A 194 35.51 -6.36 -12.32
CA ALA A 194 36.40 -6.75 -11.23
C ALA A 194 35.66 -6.83 -9.88
N GLU A 195 34.85 -5.83 -9.55
CA GLU A 195 34.05 -5.82 -8.32
C GLU A 195 33.03 -6.97 -8.26
N ARG A 196 32.43 -7.31 -9.41
CA ARG A 196 31.37 -8.32 -9.51
C ARG A 196 31.86 -9.72 -9.89
N GLY A 197 33.17 -9.94 -9.98
CA GLY A 197 33.75 -11.25 -10.31
C GLY A 197 33.35 -11.78 -11.69
N TRP A 198 33.28 -10.91 -12.70
CA TRP A 198 32.92 -11.32 -14.06
C TRP A 198 34.00 -12.18 -14.74
N LYS A 199 33.56 -13.10 -15.61
CA LYS A 199 34.48 -13.91 -16.44
C LYS A 199 35.35 -13.01 -17.33
N PRO A 200 36.61 -13.43 -17.61
CA PRO A 200 37.48 -12.73 -18.56
C PRO A 200 36.77 -12.53 -19.91
N GLY A 201 36.66 -11.27 -20.36
CA GLY A 201 36.00 -10.91 -21.62
C GLY A 201 34.54 -10.47 -21.51
N ALA A 202 33.86 -10.69 -20.37
CA ALA A 202 32.47 -10.26 -20.20
C ALA A 202 32.30 -8.73 -20.34
N ALA A 203 33.26 -7.94 -19.84
CA ALA A 203 33.27 -6.49 -20.02
C ALA A 203 33.37 -6.09 -21.51
N ALA A 204 34.08 -6.87 -22.34
CA ALA A 204 34.17 -6.62 -23.77
C ALA A 204 32.85 -6.97 -24.50
N CYS A 205 32.13 -7.99 -24.04
CA CYS A 205 30.79 -8.32 -24.56
C CYS A 205 29.78 -7.21 -24.25
N GLN A 206 29.78 -6.68 -23.01
CA GLN A 206 28.93 -5.54 -22.63
C GLN A 206 29.28 -4.29 -23.42
N TYR A 207 30.57 -4.05 -23.66
CA TYR A 207 31.03 -2.95 -24.52
C TYR A 207 30.48 -3.08 -25.95
N LYS A 208 30.55 -4.28 -26.53
CA LYS A 208 30.01 -4.57 -27.86
C LYS A 208 28.49 -4.40 -27.92
N ASP A 209 27.76 -4.85 -26.90
CA ASP A 209 26.29 -4.69 -26.82
C ASP A 209 25.87 -3.21 -26.89
N LYS A 210 26.65 -2.33 -26.24
CA LYS A 210 26.34 -0.89 -26.22
C LYS A 210 26.78 -0.14 -27.47
N LEU A 211 27.99 -0.41 -27.97
CA LEU A 211 28.65 0.40 -29.00
C LEU A 211 28.80 -0.32 -30.36
N GLY A 212 28.29 -1.54 -30.50
CA GLY A 212 28.28 -2.33 -31.73
C GLY A 212 29.64 -2.86 -32.20
N ARG A 213 30.75 -2.37 -31.64
CA ARG A 213 32.13 -2.75 -31.98
C ARG A 213 32.87 -3.33 -30.79
N TRP A 214 33.90 -4.13 -31.05
CA TRP A 214 34.78 -4.64 -30.00
C TRP A 214 35.75 -3.54 -29.52
N PRO A 215 36.14 -3.54 -28.22
CA PRO A 215 37.16 -2.63 -27.74
C PRO A 215 38.54 -3.04 -28.30
N PRO A 216 39.38 -2.09 -28.76
CA PRO A 216 40.75 -2.38 -29.17
C PRO A 216 41.54 -3.18 -28.12
N ARG A 217 42.33 -4.16 -28.58
CA ARG A 217 43.10 -5.05 -27.68
C ARG A 217 44.02 -4.28 -26.72
N GLN A 218 44.62 -3.19 -27.21
CA GLN A 218 45.49 -2.29 -26.44
C GLN A 218 44.80 -1.64 -25.23
N TRP A 219 43.47 -1.53 -25.21
CA TRP A 219 42.74 -0.91 -24.10
C TRP A 219 42.72 -1.76 -22.81
N LYS A 220 43.14 -3.04 -22.89
CA LYS A 220 43.34 -3.87 -21.70
C LYS A 220 44.49 -3.38 -20.81
N LEU A 221 45.43 -2.62 -21.39
CA LEU A 221 46.60 -2.09 -20.69
C LEU A 221 46.27 -0.85 -19.85
N TYR A 222 45.16 -0.18 -20.15
CA TYR A 222 44.74 1.01 -19.41
C TYR A 222 44.10 0.59 -18.08
N PRO A 223 44.32 1.32 -16.98
CA PRO A 223 43.76 0.98 -15.69
C PRO A 223 42.23 1.10 -15.68
N PRO A 224 41.52 0.26 -14.90
CA PRO A 224 40.08 0.43 -14.70
C PRO A 224 39.80 1.75 -13.98
N LYS A 225 38.69 2.42 -14.35
CA LYS A 225 38.27 3.71 -13.79
C LYS A 225 36.97 3.53 -13.03
N LYS A 226 36.79 4.26 -11.92
CA LYS A 226 35.57 4.21 -11.11
C LYS A 226 34.32 4.49 -11.97
N PRO A 227 33.28 3.65 -11.91
CA PRO A 227 32.12 3.78 -12.79
C PRO A 227 31.22 4.95 -12.39
N ALA A 228 30.73 5.67 -13.39
CA ALA A 228 29.71 6.70 -13.19
C ALA A 228 28.35 6.06 -12.86
N PRO A 229 27.47 6.74 -12.10
CA PRO A 229 26.14 6.22 -11.75
C PRO A 229 25.31 5.80 -12.97
N ALA A 230 25.43 6.52 -14.08
CA ALA A 230 24.75 6.19 -15.34
C ALA A 230 25.19 4.85 -15.93
N VAL A 231 26.50 4.53 -15.88
CA VAL A 231 27.05 3.25 -16.38
C VAL A 231 26.63 2.10 -15.47
N GLN A 232 26.62 2.30 -14.15
CA GLN A 232 26.12 1.30 -13.21
C GLN A 232 24.62 0.98 -13.42
N ALA A 233 23.80 2.01 -13.61
CA ALA A 233 22.38 1.85 -13.89
C ALA A 233 22.14 1.10 -15.22
N TRP A 234 22.91 1.45 -16.26
CA TRP A 234 22.86 0.75 -17.54
C TRP A 234 23.22 -0.73 -17.43
N VAL A 235 24.34 -1.07 -16.77
CA VAL A 235 24.73 -2.47 -16.53
C VAL A 235 23.66 -3.23 -15.74
N LYS A 236 23.11 -2.62 -14.68
CA LYS A 236 22.01 -3.23 -13.89
C LYS A 236 20.80 -3.54 -14.78
N SER A 237 20.43 -2.64 -15.69
CA SER A 237 19.32 -2.87 -16.62
C SER A 237 19.56 -4.07 -17.55
N ARG A 238 20.79 -4.24 -18.07
CA ARG A 238 21.17 -5.37 -18.94
C ARG A 238 21.13 -6.69 -18.18
N MET A 239 21.61 -6.71 -16.93
CA MET A 239 21.57 -7.91 -16.10
C MET A 239 20.14 -8.35 -15.76
N ILE A 240 19.26 -7.40 -15.46
CA ILE A 240 17.83 -7.68 -15.24
C ILE A 240 17.20 -8.25 -16.52
N ALA A 241 17.47 -7.64 -17.68
CA ALA A 241 16.98 -8.13 -18.97
C ALA A 241 17.46 -9.56 -19.27
N TYR A 242 18.75 -9.85 -19.02
CA TYR A 242 19.32 -11.18 -19.19
C TYR A 242 18.72 -12.22 -18.22
N ALA A 243 18.49 -11.85 -16.96
CA ALA A 243 17.85 -12.73 -15.98
C ALA A 243 16.40 -13.06 -16.37
N LYS A 244 15.64 -12.07 -16.87
CA LYS A 244 14.28 -12.28 -17.38
C LYS A 244 14.27 -13.19 -18.61
N ALA A 245 15.19 -12.99 -19.55
CA ALA A 245 15.30 -13.81 -20.76
C ALA A 245 15.71 -15.27 -20.49
N ARG A 246 16.35 -15.56 -19.34
CA ARG A 246 16.66 -16.95 -18.92
C ARG A 246 15.54 -17.64 -18.15
N ALA A 247 14.57 -16.89 -17.64
CA ALA A 247 13.45 -17.38 -16.85
C ALA A 247 12.18 -17.60 -17.69
N ALA A 248 12.18 -17.13 -18.94
CA ALA A 248 11.22 -17.45 -19.98
C ALA A 248 11.73 -18.64 -20.81
#